data_AF-A0A832F110-F1
#
_entry.id   AF-A0A832F110-F1
#
_cell.length_a   1.000
_cell.length_b   1.000
_cell.length_c   1.000
_cell.angle_alpha   90.00
_cell.angle_beta   90.00
_cell.angle_gamma   90.00
#
_symmetry.space_group_name_H-M   'P 1'
#
loop_
_entity.id
_entity.type
_entity.pdbx_description
1 polymer ?
#
loop_
_entity_poly.entity_id
_entity_poly.type
_entity_poly.pdbx_seq_one_letter_code
_entity_poly.pdbx_strand_id
1 'polypeptide(L)'
;MMETSGKAGRAAGRDLATLALFVVLTLAMLYPYPRQAATHLRTLGDPLEYTWLLGYSAHRLVTAPLDLYDAPIFYPFKGALAFGEAAVGNSLLALPIVLATGNPVLGQNLLIILQFALAGFGTYLLTHDLTGSRAAGVVAGVIYAFNPYRMDRLLAP
;
A
#
# COMPACT_ATOMS: atom_id res chain seq x y z
N MET A 1 40.57 -1.49 3.39
CA MET A 1 39.29 -1.93 2.79
C MET A 1 38.28 -2.52 3.81
N MET A 2 38.66 -2.80 5.07
CA MET A 2 37.73 -3.34 6.10
C MET A 2 36.84 -2.30 6.84
N GLU A 3 37.17 -1.01 6.81
CA GLU A 3 36.49 0.03 7.61
C GLU A 3 35.13 0.50 7.04
N THR A 4 34.90 0.34 5.74
CA THR A 4 33.66 0.79 5.07
C THR A 4 32.47 -0.14 5.36
N SER A 5 32.73 -1.43 5.60
CA SER A 5 31.71 -2.45 5.86
C SER A 5 30.92 -2.19 7.16
N GLY A 6 31.61 -1.76 8.22
CA GLY A 6 30.97 -1.48 9.52
C GLY A 6 30.07 -0.24 9.53
N LYS A 7 30.38 0.78 8.72
CA LYS A 7 29.57 2.00 8.59
C LYS A 7 28.31 1.74 7.78
N ALA A 8 28.42 0.99 6.69
CA ALA A 8 27.28 0.59 5.86
C ALA A 8 26.29 -0.29 6.64
N GLY A 9 26.77 -1.29 7.40
CA GLY A 9 25.90 -2.13 8.23
C GLY A 9 25.16 -1.36 9.33
N ARG A 10 25.81 -0.38 9.96
CA ARG A 10 25.15 0.50 10.96
C ARG A 10 24.12 1.43 10.33
N ALA A 11 24.36 1.92 9.11
CA ALA A 11 23.39 2.74 8.38
C ALA A 11 22.13 1.91 8.04
N ALA A 12 22.32 0.73 7.45
CA ALA A 12 21.22 -0.18 7.12
C ALA A 12 20.40 -0.59 8.35
N GLY A 13 21.05 -0.90 9.47
CA GLY A 13 20.36 -1.23 10.72
C GLY A 13 19.50 -0.09 11.27
N ARG A 14 19.97 1.16 11.12
CA ARG A 14 19.18 2.34 11.54
C ARG A 14 18.01 2.60 10.61
N ASP A 15 18.17 2.44 9.31
CA ASP A 15 17.08 2.65 8.36
C ASP A 15 16.01 1.56 8.49
N LEU A 16 16.42 0.32 8.80
CA LEU A 16 15.49 -0.75 9.18
C LEU A 16 14.72 -0.42 10.48
N ALA A 17 15.39 0.15 11.48
CA ALA A 17 14.73 0.60 12.71
C ALA A 17 13.72 1.73 12.44
N THR A 18 14.05 2.67 11.54
CA THR A 18 13.12 3.74 11.13
C THR A 18 11.94 3.18 10.33
N LEU A 19 12.16 2.20 9.46
CA LEU A 19 11.07 1.52 8.76
C LEU A 19 10.15 0.82 9.76
N ALA A 20 10.71 0.09 10.73
CA ALA A 20 9.93 -0.55 11.79
C ALA A 20 9.13 0.47 12.62
N LEU A 21 9.73 1.64 12.92
CA LEU A 21 9.03 2.75 13.57
C LEU A 21 7.81 3.18 12.75
N PHE A 22 7.94 3.40 11.44
CA PHE A 22 6.81 3.79 10.59
C PHE A 22 5.75 2.69 10.47
N VAL A 23 6.13 1.41 10.47
CA VAL A 23 5.17 0.30 10.52
C VAL A 23 4.37 0.34 11.82
N VAL A 24 5.04 0.47 12.97
CA VAL A 24 4.38 0.53 14.29
C VAL A 24 3.47 1.76 14.38
N LEU A 25 3.95 2.94 13.97
CA LEU A 25 3.15 4.16 13.95
C LEU A 25 1.93 4.03 13.04
N THR A 26 2.08 3.40 11.87
CA THR A 26 0.95 3.16 10.96
C THR A 26 -0.10 2.28 11.61
N LEU A 27 0.30 1.16 12.22
CA LEU A 27 -0.64 0.27 12.90
C LEU A 27 -1.35 0.94 14.08
N ALA A 28 -0.65 1.82 14.80
CA ALA A 28 -1.21 2.58 15.91
C ALA A 28 -2.18 3.68 15.45
N MET A 29 -1.79 4.48 14.44
CA MET A 29 -2.59 5.59 13.91
C MET A 29 -3.83 5.10 13.16
N LEU A 30 -3.75 3.92 12.53
CA LEU A 30 -4.88 3.33 11.82
C LEU A 30 -5.76 2.45 12.72
N TYR A 31 -5.46 2.29 14.00
CA TYR A 31 -6.27 1.45 14.88
C TYR A 31 -7.74 1.94 14.92
N PRO A 32 -8.76 1.06 14.81
CA PRO A 32 -8.72 -0.42 14.82
C PRO A 32 -8.63 -1.10 13.44
N TYR A 33 -8.40 -0.35 12.35
CA TYR A 33 -8.42 -0.84 10.97
C TYR A 33 -7.65 -2.15 10.72
N PRO A 34 -6.40 -2.33 11.23
CA PRO A 34 -5.66 -3.57 10.99
C PRO A 34 -6.35 -4.83 11.53
N ARG A 35 -7.20 -4.72 12.56
CA ARG A 35 -7.94 -5.87 13.12
C ARG A 35 -9.09 -6.31 12.22
N GLN A 36 -9.58 -5.41 11.40
CA GLN A 36 -10.73 -5.62 10.52
C GLN A 36 -10.32 -5.78 9.05
N ALA A 37 -9.02 -5.80 8.77
CA ALA A 37 -8.46 -5.79 7.42
C ALA A 37 -8.94 -6.96 6.54
N ALA A 38 -9.31 -8.10 7.11
CA ALA A 38 -9.78 -9.24 6.33
C ALA A 38 -11.28 -9.20 5.99
N THR A 39 -12.06 -8.37 6.68
CA THR A 39 -13.52 -8.48 6.70
C THR A 39 -14.27 -7.18 6.42
N HIS A 40 -13.62 -6.03 6.59
CA HIS A 40 -14.27 -4.74 6.45
C HIS A 40 -13.69 -3.95 5.28
N LEU A 41 -14.60 -3.34 4.53
CA LEU A 41 -14.30 -2.25 3.63
C LEU A 41 -14.88 -0.98 4.24
N ARG A 42 -14.22 0.15 3.98
CA ARG A 42 -14.63 1.44 4.54
C ARG A 42 -16.05 1.81 4.11
N THR A 43 -16.36 1.68 2.82
CA THR A 43 -17.69 1.95 2.26
C THR A 43 -17.99 0.95 1.14
N LEU A 44 -19.27 0.83 0.77
CA LEU A 44 -19.72 -0.02 -0.35
C LEU A 44 -19.68 0.69 -1.72
N GLY A 45 -19.12 1.91 -1.78
CA GLY A 45 -18.91 2.67 -3.02
C GLY A 45 -17.56 2.30 -3.65
N ASP A 46 -16.75 3.31 -3.95
CA ASP A 46 -15.44 3.17 -4.62
C ASP A 46 -14.53 2.08 -4.01
N PRO A 47 -14.41 1.91 -2.67
CA PRO A 47 -13.56 0.87 -2.11
C PRO A 47 -14.00 -0.55 -2.51
N LEU A 48 -15.30 -0.81 -2.63
CA LEU A 48 -15.83 -2.12 -3.01
C LEU A 48 -15.60 -2.41 -4.48
N GLU A 49 -15.85 -1.43 -5.35
CA GLU A 49 -15.51 -1.53 -6.78
C GLU A 49 -14.01 -1.80 -6.96
N TYR A 50 -13.18 -1.04 -6.25
CA TYR A 50 -11.73 -1.21 -6.27
C TYR A 50 -11.30 -2.59 -5.78
N THR A 51 -11.91 -3.12 -4.71
CA THR A 51 -11.60 -4.47 -4.21
C THR A 51 -11.95 -5.53 -5.25
N TRP A 52 -13.11 -5.40 -5.87
CA TRP A 52 -13.55 -6.33 -6.92
C TRP A 52 -12.57 -6.29 -8.09
N LEU A 53 -12.18 -5.10 -8.54
CA LEU A 53 -11.22 -4.90 -9.62
C LEU A 53 -9.86 -5.51 -9.27
N LEU A 54 -9.36 -5.26 -8.06
CA LEU A 54 -8.10 -5.81 -7.56
C LEU A 54 -8.13 -7.34 -7.59
N GLY A 55 -9.20 -7.95 -7.11
CA GLY A 55 -9.38 -9.40 -7.10
C GLY A 55 -9.52 -9.99 -8.52
N TYR A 56 -10.33 -9.36 -9.37
CA TYR A 56 -10.51 -9.74 -10.76
C TYR A 56 -9.18 -9.71 -11.52
N SER A 57 -8.46 -8.59 -11.46
CA SER A 57 -7.17 -8.41 -12.13
C SER A 57 -6.12 -9.36 -11.59
N ALA A 58 -6.02 -9.55 -10.26
CA ALA A 58 -5.10 -10.52 -9.66
C ALA A 58 -5.39 -11.94 -10.15
N HIS A 59 -6.66 -12.35 -10.20
CA HIS A 59 -7.05 -13.65 -10.72
C HIS A 59 -6.72 -13.81 -12.21
N ARG A 60 -7.09 -12.83 -13.04
CA ARG A 60 -6.87 -12.85 -14.51
C ARG A 60 -5.41 -12.84 -14.90
N LEU A 61 -4.54 -12.14 -14.16
CA LEU A 61 -3.10 -12.15 -14.39
C LEU A 61 -2.51 -13.57 -14.36
N VAL A 62 -3.13 -14.49 -13.62
CA VAL A 62 -2.67 -15.88 -13.48
C VAL A 62 -3.46 -16.84 -14.38
N THR A 63 -4.74 -16.59 -14.62
CA THR A 63 -5.60 -17.52 -15.38
C THR A 63 -5.72 -17.22 -16.86
N ALA A 64 -5.73 -15.94 -17.25
CA ALA A 64 -5.90 -15.51 -18.65
C ALA A 64 -5.38 -14.07 -18.84
N PRO A 65 -4.05 -13.84 -18.82
CA PRO A 65 -3.47 -12.49 -18.83
C PRO A 65 -3.73 -11.72 -20.13
N LEU A 66 -3.97 -12.41 -21.25
CA LEU A 66 -4.34 -11.78 -22.52
C LEU A 66 -5.76 -11.21 -22.52
N ASP A 67 -6.64 -11.75 -21.66
CA ASP A 67 -8.05 -11.33 -21.53
C ASP A 67 -8.24 -10.39 -20.31
N LEU A 68 -7.15 -9.82 -19.78
CA LEU A 68 -7.19 -8.98 -18.58
C LEU A 68 -8.21 -7.84 -18.71
N TYR A 69 -8.31 -7.25 -19.91
CA TYR A 69 -9.19 -6.11 -20.14
C TYR A 69 -10.66 -6.47 -20.40
N ASP A 70 -10.98 -7.76 -20.60
CA ASP A 70 -12.34 -8.24 -20.83
C ASP A 70 -13.07 -8.52 -19.50
N ALA A 71 -13.07 -7.51 -18.63
CA ALA A 71 -13.76 -7.54 -17.36
C ALA A 71 -15.29 -7.59 -17.57
N PRO A 72 -16.05 -8.33 -16.73
CA PRO A 72 -17.49 -8.48 -16.86
C PRO A 72 -18.24 -7.24 -16.35
N ILE A 73 -17.87 -6.06 -16.86
CA ILE A 73 -18.49 -4.77 -16.59
C ILE A 73 -18.98 -4.18 -17.91
N PHE A 74 -20.08 -3.43 -17.85
CA PHE A 74 -20.64 -2.74 -19.02
C PHE A 74 -20.93 -3.66 -20.21
N TYR A 75 -21.60 -4.79 -19.96
CA TYR A 75 -22.06 -5.66 -21.06
C TYR A 75 -22.88 -4.85 -22.10
N PRO A 76 -22.69 -5.05 -23.43
CA PRO A 76 -21.87 -6.06 -24.11
C PRO A 76 -20.47 -5.60 -24.55
N PHE A 77 -19.92 -4.53 -23.98
CA PHE A 77 -18.66 -3.98 -24.45
C PHE A 77 -17.47 -4.91 -24.15
N LYS A 78 -16.59 -5.09 -25.16
CA LYS A 78 -15.30 -5.76 -25.01
C LYS A 78 -14.23 -4.78 -24.55
N GLY A 79 -13.21 -5.27 -23.87
CA GLY A 79 -12.14 -4.44 -23.32
C GLY A 79 -12.67 -3.41 -22.30
N ALA A 80 -13.81 -3.69 -21.65
CA ALA A 80 -14.53 -2.74 -20.82
C ALA A 80 -13.69 -2.20 -19.65
N LEU A 81 -12.68 -2.95 -19.21
CA LEU A 81 -11.73 -2.48 -18.20
C LEU A 81 -10.88 -1.30 -18.66
N ALA A 82 -10.67 -1.14 -19.97
CA ALA A 82 -9.93 -0.01 -20.53
C ALA A 82 -10.71 1.32 -20.43
N PHE A 83 -11.99 1.29 -20.10
CA PHE A 83 -12.80 2.49 -19.89
C PHE A 83 -12.58 3.12 -18.51
N GLY A 84 -11.96 2.38 -17.59
CA GLY A 84 -11.74 2.79 -16.21
C GLY A 84 -10.32 2.54 -15.72
N GLU A 85 -10.15 2.55 -14.40
CA GLU A 85 -8.92 2.13 -13.77
C GLU A 85 -8.81 0.60 -13.85
N ALA A 86 -7.69 0.07 -14.33
CA ALA A 86 -7.46 -1.39 -14.36
C ALA A 86 -6.73 -1.91 -13.10
N ALA A 87 -6.18 -1.00 -12.29
CA ALA A 87 -5.42 -1.25 -11.06
C ALA A 87 -4.36 -2.38 -11.16
N VAL A 88 -3.78 -2.59 -12.35
CA VAL A 88 -2.91 -3.75 -12.62
C VAL A 88 -1.69 -3.78 -11.70
N GLY A 89 -1.04 -2.63 -11.49
CA GLY A 89 0.12 -2.52 -10.59
C GLY A 89 -0.21 -2.91 -9.16
N ASN A 90 -1.32 -2.42 -8.63
CA ASN A 90 -1.75 -2.77 -7.27
C ASN A 90 -2.23 -4.23 -7.19
N SER A 91 -2.83 -4.75 -8.26
CA SER A 91 -3.23 -6.15 -8.36
C SER A 91 -2.02 -7.09 -8.35
N LEU A 92 -0.91 -6.70 -8.99
CA LEU A 92 0.36 -7.43 -8.92
C LEU A 92 0.94 -7.43 -7.49
N LEU A 93 0.88 -6.31 -6.78
CA LEU A 93 1.34 -6.23 -5.39
C LEU A 93 0.45 -7.04 -4.43
N ALA A 94 -0.87 -7.05 -4.65
CA ALA A 94 -1.82 -7.82 -3.87
C ALA A 94 -1.85 -9.31 -4.24
N LEU A 95 -1.34 -9.67 -5.42
CA LEU A 95 -1.39 -11.02 -5.98
C LEU A 95 -1.00 -12.14 -4.97
N PRO A 96 0.15 -12.09 -4.27
CA PRO A 96 0.52 -13.15 -3.32
C PRO A 96 -0.50 -13.29 -2.18
N ILE A 97 -1.08 -12.18 -1.71
CA ILE A 97 -2.09 -12.18 -0.65
C ILE A 97 -3.38 -12.81 -1.17
N VAL A 98 -3.83 -12.40 -2.37
CA VAL A 98 -5.06 -12.89 -2.99
C VAL A 98 -4.95 -14.37 -3.32
N LEU A 99 -3.82 -14.84 -3.86
CA LEU A 99 -3.62 -16.25 -4.18
C LEU A 99 -3.53 -17.12 -2.91
N ALA A 100 -2.87 -16.64 -1.85
CA ALA A 100 -2.71 -17.40 -0.61
C ALA A 100 -3.99 -17.48 0.23
N THR A 101 -4.86 -16.46 0.15
CA THR A 101 -6.01 -16.31 1.06
C THR A 101 -7.36 -16.37 0.37
N GLY A 102 -7.41 -16.20 -0.95
CA GLY A 102 -8.66 -16.00 -1.70
C GLY A 102 -9.36 -14.68 -1.36
N ASN A 103 -8.71 -13.76 -0.63
CA ASN A 103 -9.36 -12.60 -0.04
C ASN A 103 -8.81 -11.27 -0.62
N PRO A 104 -9.50 -10.65 -1.59
CA PRO A 104 -9.11 -9.36 -2.14
C PRO A 104 -9.32 -8.19 -1.17
N VAL A 105 -10.26 -8.29 -0.21
CA VAL A 105 -10.45 -7.28 0.86
C VAL A 105 -9.18 -7.17 1.70
N LEU A 106 -8.62 -8.32 2.09
CA LEU A 106 -7.35 -8.38 2.81
C LEU A 106 -6.21 -7.79 1.98
N GLY A 107 -6.14 -8.14 0.69
CA GLY A 107 -5.15 -7.58 -0.23
C GLY A 107 -5.17 -6.05 -0.26
N GLN A 108 -6.35 -5.47 -0.51
CA GLN A 108 -6.52 -4.01 -0.53
C GLN A 108 -6.14 -3.35 0.80
N ASN A 109 -6.62 -3.89 1.92
CA ASN A 109 -6.39 -3.30 3.23
C ASN A 109 -4.92 -3.36 3.66
N LEU A 110 -4.21 -4.44 3.29
CA LEU A 110 -2.76 -4.52 3.51
C LEU A 110 -2.00 -3.54 2.62
N LEU A 111 -2.41 -3.33 1.37
CA LEU A 111 -1.82 -2.28 0.53
C LEU A 111 -2.04 -0.89 1.13
N ILE A 112 -3.22 -0.63 1.70
CA ILE A 112 -3.51 0.62 2.43
C ILE A 112 -2.57 0.78 3.62
N ILE A 113 -2.35 -0.24 4.44
CA ILE A 113 -1.41 -0.14 5.56
C ILE A 113 0.02 0.06 5.05
N LEU A 114 0.41 -0.66 4.00
CA LEU A 114 1.75 -0.58 3.43
C LEU A 114 2.05 0.82 2.87
N GLN A 115 1.10 1.46 2.17
CA GLN A 115 1.32 2.80 1.62
C GLN A 115 1.62 3.84 2.71
N PHE A 116 1.01 3.77 3.90
CA PHE A 116 1.27 4.73 4.97
C PHE A 116 2.69 4.56 5.53
N ALA A 117 3.09 3.32 5.77
CA ALA A 117 4.44 3.00 6.25
C ALA A 117 5.51 3.40 5.22
N LEU A 118 5.31 3.06 3.95
CA LEU A 118 6.25 3.40 2.87
C LEU A 118 6.27 4.90 2.56
N ALA A 119 5.13 5.60 2.67
CA ALA A 119 5.07 7.05 2.52
C ALA A 119 5.92 7.74 3.59
N GLY A 120 5.74 7.39 4.86
CA GLY A 120 6.52 7.96 5.96
C GLY A 120 8.01 7.66 5.85
N PHE A 121 8.34 6.39 5.56
CA PHE A 121 9.73 5.97 5.40
C PHE A 121 10.40 6.61 4.18
N GLY A 122 9.70 6.68 3.04
CA GLY A 122 10.20 7.32 1.82
C GLY A 122 10.47 8.81 2.03
N THR A 123 9.58 9.52 2.71
CA THR A 123 9.81 10.92 3.09
C THR A 123 10.97 11.07 4.06
N TYR A 124 11.13 10.16 5.01
CA TYR A 124 12.32 10.14 5.88
C TYR A 124 13.61 10.03 5.07
N LEU A 125 13.68 9.09 4.13
CA LEU A 125 14.86 8.89 3.29
C LEU A 125 15.14 10.14 2.45
N LEU A 126 14.11 10.70 1.82
CA LEU A 126 14.23 11.90 0.99
C LEU A 126 14.71 13.11 1.81
N THR A 127 14.09 13.37 2.96
CA THR A 127 14.48 14.51 3.80
C THR A 127 15.88 14.32 4.39
N HIS A 128 16.26 13.10 4.75
CA HIS A 128 17.62 12.81 5.18
C HIS A 128 18.63 13.05 4.07
N ASP A 129 18.34 12.65 2.84
CA ASP A 129 19.20 12.89 1.67
C ASP A 129 19.39 14.39 1.40
N LEU A 130 18.32 15.19 1.54
CA LEU A 130 18.34 16.63 1.30
C LEU A 130 18.98 17.45 2.43
N THR A 131 18.87 17.02 3.69
CA THR A 131 19.26 17.84 4.86
C THR A 131 20.42 17.28 5.67
N GLY A 132 20.78 16.02 5.47
CA GLY A 132 21.68 15.27 6.34
C GLY A 132 21.13 14.97 7.74
N SER A 133 19.92 15.45 8.08
CA SER A 133 19.32 15.31 9.41
C SER A 133 18.28 14.20 9.47
N ARG A 134 18.61 13.12 10.18
CA ARG A 134 17.67 11.99 10.40
C ARG A 134 16.47 12.40 11.24
N ALA A 135 16.66 13.26 12.23
CA ALA A 135 15.57 13.73 13.08
C ALA A 135 14.56 14.54 12.26
N ALA A 136 15.04 15.44 11.39
CA ALA A 136 14.18 16.17 10.46
C ALA A 136 13.43 15.22 9.53
N GLY A 137 14.08 14.16 9.04
CA GLY A 137 13.42 13.15 8.21
C GLY A 137 12.33 12.38 8.93
N VAL A 138 12.53 11.99 10.19
CA VAL A 138 11.48 11.31 10.96
C VAL A 138 10.28 12.23 11.14
N VAL A 139 10.50 13.49 11.53
CA VAL A 139 9.42 14.48 11.70
C VAL A 139 8.68 14.72 10.38
N ALA A 140 9.40 14.93 9.28
CA ALA A 140 8.81 15.13 7.96
C ALA A 140 8.00 13.91 7.52
N GLY A 141 8.51 12.69 7.74
CA GLY A 141 7.82 11.45 7.40
C GLY A 141 6.54 11.25 8.22
N VAL A 142 6.55 11.58 9.51
CA VAL A 142 5.35 11.53 10.35
C VAL A 142 4.29 12.52 9.84
N ILE A 143 4.69 13.77 9.57
CA ILE A 143 3.78 14.80 9.06
C ILE A 143 3.19 14.37 7.71
N TYR A 144 4.00 13.87 6.78
CA TYR A 144 3.54 13.49 5.45
C TYR A 144 2.64 12.25 5.46
N ALA A 145 3.01 11.21 6.21
CA ALA A 145 2.26 9.97 6.27
C ALA A 145 0.90 10.17 6.94
N PHE A 146 0.85 10.93 8.04
CA PHE A 146 -0.32 11.00 8.93
C PHE A 146 -0.99 12.36 8.92
N ASN A 147 -0.87 13.14 7.84
CA ASN A 147 -1.59 14.42 7.77
C ASN A 147 -3.12 14.19 7.81
N PRO A 148 -3.88 15.15 8.36
CA PRO A 148 -5.34 15.01 8.46
C PRO A 148 -6.02 14.74 7.11
N TYR A 149 -5.52 15.30 6.01
CA TYR A 149 -6.08 15.09 4.68
C TYR A 149 -6.04 13.63 4.21
N ARG A 150 -4.93 12.91 4.47
CA ARG A 150 -4.81 11.48 4.15
C ARG A 150 -5.59 10.61 5.12
N MET A 151 -5.61 11.01 6.40
CA MET A 151 -6.32 10.28 7.45
C MET A 151 -7.84 10.40 7.28
N ASP A 152 -8.35 11.56 6.87
CA ASP A 152 -9.77 11.83 6.65
C ASP A 152 -10.36 10.92 5.56
N ARG A 153 -9.59 10.70 4.49
CA ARG A 153 -9.97 9.74 3.43
C ARG A 153 -10.05 8.28 3.91
N LEU A 154 -9.62 7.94 5.12
CA LEU A 154 -9.75 6.60 5.68
C LEU A 154 -10.68 6.57 6.91
N LEU A 155 -10.70 7.63 7.71
CA LEU A 155 -11.38 7.70 9.02
C LEU A 155 -12.69 8.48 8.99
N ALA A 156 -13.00 9.22 7.91
CA ALA A 156 -14.30 9.86 7.80
C ALA A 156 -15.40 8.78 7.64
N PRO A 157 -16.51 8.89 8.39
CA PRO A 157 -17.62 7.93 8.37
C PRO A 157 -18.33 7.86 7.02
#